data_AF-A0A950LN51-F1
#
_entry.id   AF-A0A950LN51-F1
#
_cell.length_a   1.000
_cell.length_b   1.000
_cell.length_c   1.000
_cell.angle_alpha   90.00
_cell.angle_beta   90.00
_cell.angle_gamma   90.00
#
_symmetry.space_group_name_H-M   'P 1'
#
loop_
_entity.id
_entity.type
_entity.pdbx_description
1 polymer ?
#
loop_
_entity_poly.entity_id
_entity_poly.type
_entity_poly.pdbx_seq_one_letter_code
_entity_poly.pdbx_strand_id
1 'polypeptide(L)'
;RAIVAQGYSVAATPSRRTTPELLAAVREGLGDAPGFVWDGQGDNPYASLLALADAVLVTGDSANMVGEATATGAPVHVFEPSGGRSRKLAASIEALQRLGAVRRFTGAIERFSYESIDSSGVVAHEIARRFAASRAPA
;
A
#
# COMPACT_ATOMS: atom_id res chain seq x y z
N ARG A 1 12.27 -3.78 13.63
CA ARG A 1 13.22 -4.89 13.85
C ARG A 1 12.70 -6.29 13.47
N ALA A 2 11.45 -6.67 13.78
CA ALA A 2 10.94 -8.02 13.45
C ALA A 2 11.08 -8.42 11.97
N ILE A 3 10.85 -7.49 11.04
CA ILE A 3 10.96 -7.72 9.59
C ILE A 3 12.41 -8.04 9.18
N VAL A 4 13.38 -7.29 9.70
CA VAL A 4 14.81 -7.53 9.44
C VAL A 4 15.26 -8.87 10.00
N ALA A 5 14.77 -9.25 11.20
CA ALA A 5 15.05 -10.55 11.79
C ALA A 5 14.51 -11.74 10.98
N GLN A 6 13.55 -11.49 10.07
CA GLN A 6 13.03 -12.49 9.12
C GLN A 6 13.85 -12.54 7.82
N GLY A 7 14.94 -11.78 7.70
CA GLY A 7 15.83 -11.78 6.53
C GLY A 7 15.42 -10.81 5.42
N TYR A 8 14.48 -9.89 5.68
CA TYR A 8 14.07 -8.88 4.71
C TYR A 8 14.87 -7.58 4.86
N SER A 9 15.21 -6.97 3.73
CA SER A 9 15.62 -5.55 3.66
C SER A 9 14.38 -4.66 3.54
N VAL A 10 14.44 -3.43 4.04
CA VAL A 10 13.30 -2.52 4.04
C VAL A 10 13.54 -1.36 3.08
N ALA A 11 12.65 -1.15 2.12
CA ALA A 11 12.52 0.10 1.39
C ALA A 11 11.24 0.81 1.85
N ALA A 12 11.37 2.00 2.43
CA ALA A 12 10.27 2.77 2.98
C ALA A 12 10.14 4.12 2.26
N THR A 13 8.91 4.49 1.93
CA THR A 13 8.58 5.82 1.42
C THR A 13 7.46 6.43 2.25
N PRO A 14 7.65 7.64 2.80
CA PRO A 14 6.57 8.37 3.47
C PRO A 14 5.50 8.79 2.46
N SER A 15 4.31 9.11 2.97
CA SER A 15 3.30 9.86 2.23
C SER A 15 3.34 11.34 2.65
N ARG A 16 2.59 12.20 1.95
CA ARG A 16 2.40 13.62 2.34
C ARG A 16 1.85 13.81 3.76
N ARG A 17 1.23 12.79 4.35
CA ARG A 17 0.64 12.83 5.70
C ARG A 17 1.58 12.24 6.77
N THR A 18 2.74 11.69 6.37
CA THR A 18 3.71 11.13 7.30
C THR A 18 4.46 12.27 7.99
N THR A 19 4.40 12.31 9.32
CA THR A 19 5.10 13.35 10.08
C THR A 19 6.60 13.06 10.16
N PRO A 20 7.44 14.08 10.38
CA PRO A 20 8.88 13.90 10.58
C PRO A 20 9.22 12.93 11.72
N GLU A 21 8.43 12.95 12.81
CA GLU A 21 8.62 12.08 13.97
C GLU A 21 8.39 10.61 13.62
N LEU A 22 7.35 10.33 12.82
CA LEU A 22 7.09 8.98 12.36
C LEU A 22 8.21 8.49 11.43
N LEU A 23 8.69 9.34 10.52
CA LEU A 23 9.81 9.00 9.64
C LEU A 23 11.11 8.77 10.43
N ALA A 24 11.36 9.58 11.47
CA ALA A 24 12.48 9.38 12.38
C ALA A 24 12.37 8.06 13.14
N ALA A 25 11.18 7.71 13.65
CA ALA A 25 10.94 6.42 14.31
C ALA A 25 11.14 5.22 13.36
N VAL A 26 10.79 5.34 12.08
CA VAL A 26 11.11 4.30 11.07
C VAL A 26 12.62 4.15 10.92
N ARG A 27 13.36 5.27 10.78
CA ARG A 27 14.82 5.25 10.65
C ARG A 27 15.50 4.65 11.89
N GLU A 28 15.08 5.07 13.08
CA GLU A 28 15.57 4.52 14.35
C GLU A 28 15.25 3.01 14.49
N GLY A 29 14.04 2.61 14.10
CA GLY A 29 13.60 1.22 14.14
C GLY A 29 14.36 0.29 13.18
N LEU A 30 14.92 0.85 12.09
CA LEU A 30 15.83 0.16 11.18
C LEU A 30 17.26 0.14 11.73
N GLY A 31 17.75 1.23 12.33
CA GLY A 31 19.13 1.33 12.81
C GLY A 31 20.12 1.05 11.68
N ASP A 32 21.10 0.18 11.93
CA ASP A 32 22.13 -0.21 10.95
C ASP A 32 21.68 -1.31 9.97
N ALA A 33 20.42 -1.72 10.01
CA ALA A 33 19.92 -2.74 9.10
C ALA A 33 19.95 -2.25 7.63
N PRO A 34 20.21 -3.14 6.66
CA PRO A 34 20.17 -2.78 5.25
C PRO A 34 18.77 -2.31 4.86
N GLY A 35 18.69 -1.12 4.28
CA GLY A 35 17.44 -0.54 3.86
C GLY A 35 17.59 0.81 3.19
N PHE A 36 16.48 1.27 2.63
CA PHE A 36 16.34 2.56 1.98
C PHE A 36 15.14 3.28 2.60
N VAL A 37 15.30 4.53 3.01
CA VAL A 37 14.19 5.36 3.48
C VAL A 37 14.21 6.65 2.68
N TRP A 38 13.22 6.82 1.80
CA TRP A 38 13.12 8.03 0.98
C TRP A 38 12.94 9.25 1.89
N ASP A 39 13.73 10.29 1.64
CA ASP A 39 13.77 11.54 2.40
C ASP A 39 12.77 12.59 1.89
N GLY A 40 12.02 12.27 0.83
CA GLY A 40 11.07 13.17 0.20
C GLY A 40 11.69 14.11 -0.83
N GLN A 41 12.98 13.95 -1.16
CA GLN A 41 13.67 14.76 -2.16
C GLN A 41 13.83 14.01 -3.49
N GLY A 42 13.78 14.77 -4.59
CA GLY A 42 13.87 14.22 -5.95
C GLY A 42 12.60 13.50 -6.40
N ASP A 43 12.75 12.59 -7.35
CA ASP A 43 11.63 11.82 -7.91
C ASP A 43 11.08 10.83 -6.89
N ASN A 44 9.75 10.77 -6.79
CA ASN A 44 9.07 9.87 -5.87
C ASN A 44 9.29 8.40 -6.29
N PRO A 45 10.01 7.58 -5.49
CA PRO A 45 10.35 6.22 -5.88
C PRO A 45 9.19 5.24 -5.72
N TYR A 46 8.04 5.66 -5.20
CA TYR A 46 6.95 4.79 -4.76
C TYR A 46 6.51 3.73 -5.79
N ALA A 47 6.35 4.11 -7.06
CA ALA A 47 5.97 3.15 -8.09
C ALA A 47 7.04 2.07 -8.32
N SER A 48 8.32 2.48 -8.33
CA SER A 48 9.45 1.55 -8.44
C SER A 48 9.57 0.64 -7.22
N LEU A 49 9.31 1.17 -6.02
CA LEU A 49 9.29 0.37 -4.79
C LEU A 49 8.19 -0.70 -4.84
N LEU A 50 6.98 -0.34 -5.27
CA LEU A 50 5.89 -1.30 -5.44
C LEU A 50 6.22 -2.38 -6.47
N ALA A 51 6.83 -2.01 -7.60
CA ALA A 51 7.17 -2.95 -8.67
C ALA A 51 8.26 -3.97 -8.29
N LEU A 52 9.13 -3.62 -7.34
CA LEU A 52 10.27 -4.44 -6.91
C LEU A 52 10.04 -5.19 -5.59
N ALA A 53 8.92 -4.95 -4.90
CA ALA A 53 8.68 -5.49 -3.57
C ALA A 53 8.32 -6.99 -3.58
N ASP A 54 9.02 -7.79 -2.79
CA ASP A 54 8.64 -9.18 -2.51
C ASP A 54 7.39 -9.30 -1.60
N ALA A 55 7.12 -8.25 -0.81
CA ALA A 55 5.95 -8.08 0.03
C ALA A 55 5.78 -6.60 0.37
N VAL A 56 4.54 -6.15 0.55
CA VAL A 56 4.21 -4.75 0.85
C VAL A 56 3.61 -4.66 2.25
N LEU A 57 4.19 -3.84 3.11
CA LEU A 57 3.59 -3.41 4.38
C LEU A 57 3.06 -1.98 4.22
N VAL A 58 1.75 -1.81 4.25
CA VAL A 58 1.08 -0.52 4.00
C VAL A 58 0.23 -0.13 5.20
N THR A 59 0.18 1.17 5.52
CA THR A 59 -0.73 1.67 6.57
C THR A 59 -2.18 1.60 6.10
N GLY A 60 -3.08 1.15 6.98
CA GLY A 60 -4.51 1.02 6.69
C GLY A 60 -5.30 2.33 6.70
N ASP A 61 -4.65 3.48 6.49
CA ASP A 61 -5.22 4.83 6.59
C ASP A 61 -5.52 5.46 5.21
N SER A 62 -5.39 4.69 4.13
CA SER A 62 -5.66 5.09 2.75
C SER A 62 -6.20 3.93 1.92
N ALA A 63 -7.35 4.13 1.29
CA ALA A 63 -7.89 3.15 0.34
C ALA A 63 -7.02 3.07 -0.93
N ASN A 64 -6.46 4.21 -1.37
CA ASN A 64 -5.67 4.28 -2.58
C ASN A 64 -4.36 3.50 -2.43
N MET A 65 -3.62 3.72 -1.32
CA MET A 65 -2.33 3.04 -1.13
C MET A 65 -2.50 1.53 -0.97
N VAL A 66 -3.56 1.09 -0.27
CA VAL A 66 -3.87 -0.34 -0.17
C VAL A 66 -4.25 -0.91 -1.54
N GLY A 67 -5.07 -0.20 -2.33
CA GLY A 67 -5.44 -0.63 -3.68
C GLY A 67 -4.26 -0.71 -4.65
N GLU A 68 -3.38 0.29 -4.65
CA GLU A 68 -2.14 0.32 -5.42
C GLU A 68 -1.22 -0.85 -5.03
N ALA A 69 -1.10 -1.15 -3.73
CA ALA A 69 -0.35 -2.32 -3.28
C ALA A 69 -0.95 -3.63 -3.83
N THR A 70 -2.28 -3.76 -3.85
CA THR A 70 -2.95 -4.96 -4.40
C THR A 70 -2.83 -5.11 -5.92
N ALA A 71 -2.49 -4.05 -6.64
CA ALA A 71 -2.21 -4.15 -8.08
C ALA A 71 -0.87 -4.85 -8.38
N THR A 72 0.01 -4.99 -7.39
CA THR A 72 1.33 -5.63 -7.58
C THR A 72 1.25 -7.16 -7.68
N GLY A 73 0.24 -7.79 -7.07
CA GLY A 73 0.19 -9.24 -6.86
C GLY A 73 1.14 -9.75 -5.77
N ALA A 74 1.99 -8.89 -5.18
CA ALA A 74 2.85 -9.25 -4.05
C ALA A 74 2.02 -9.32 -2.76
N PRO A 75 2.38 -10.19 -1.78
CA PRO A 75 1.72 -10.25 -0.47
C PRO A 75 1.57 -8.87 0.18
N VAL A 76 0.32 -8.45 0.46
CA VAL A 76 0.03 -7.16 1.08
C VAL A 76 -0.39 -7.31 2.54
N HIS A 77 0.34 -6.64 3.42
CA HIS A 77 0.11 -6.59 4.85
C HIS A 77 -0.36 -5.19 5.24
N VAL A 78 -1.51 -5.10 5.91
CA VAL A 78 -2.09 -3.84 6.36
C VAL A 78 -1.74 -3.62 7.83
N PHE A 79 -1.05 -2.52 8.12
CA PHE A 79 -0.67 -2.10 9.47
C PHE A 79 -1.61 -1.01 10.01
N GLU A 80 -2.20 -1.24 11.18
CA GLU A 80 -3.25 -0.39 11.76
C GLU A 80 -3.02 -0.14 13.26
N PRO A 81 -1.99 0.65 13.63
CA PRO A 81 -1.54 0.74 15.03
C PRO A 81 -2.53 1.45 15.97
N SER A 82 -3.27 2.44 15.49
CA SER A 82 -4.12 3.30 16.33
C SER A 82 -5.62 3.00 16.23
N GLY A 83 -6.04 2.05 15.38
CA GLY A 83 -7.46 1.88 15.05
C GLY A 83 -8.09 3.16 14.46
N GLY A 84 -9.41 3.20 14.28
CA GLY A 84 -10.11 4.45 13.93
C GLY A 84 -10.15 4.82 12.44
N ARG A 85 -10.50 3.86 11.58
CA ARG A 85 -10.78 4.12 10.16
C ARG A 85 -12.23 4.58 9.97
N SER A 86 -12.49 5.38 8.95
CA SER A 86 -13.86 5.63 8.50
C SER A 86 -14.52 4.29 8.12
N ARG A 87 -15.85 4.19 8.32
CA ARG A 87 -16.62 2.98 7.94
C ARG A 87 -16.35 2.55 6.49
N LYS A 88 -16.20 3.52 5.58
CA LYS A 88 -15.89 3.29 4.17
C LYS A 88 -14.55 2.57 4.00
N LEU A 89 -13.50 3.07 4.64
CA LEU A 89 -12.16 2.51 4.52
C LEU A 89 -12.07 1.10 5.15
N ALA A 90 -12.74 0.90 6.29
CA ALA A 90 -12.86 -0.43 6.89
C ALA A 90 -13.53 -1.42 5.92
N ALA A 91 -14.67 -1.04 5.33
CA ALA A 91 -15.38 -1.89 4.37
C ALA A 91 -14.54 -2.22 3.12
N SER A 92 -13.76 -1.26 2.61
CA SER A 92 -12.83 -1.49 1.49
C SER A 92 -11.75 -2.51 1.85
N ILE A 93 -11.09 -2.36 3.00
CA ILE A 93 -10.04 -3.29 3.44
C ILE A 93 -10.64 -4.68 3.71
N GLU A 94 -11.81 -4.76 4.36
CA GLU A 94 -12.50 -6.04 4.57
C GLU A 94 -12.89 -6.74 3.26
N ALA A 95 -13.26 -5.98 2.22
CA ALA A 95 -13.52 -6.55 0.90
C ALA A 95 -12.26 -7.16 0.29
N LEU A 96 -11.13 -6.45 0.35
CA LEU A 96 -9.84 -6.97 -0.10
C LEU A 96 -9.37 -8.19 0.73
N GLN A 97 -9.66 -8.20 2.03
CA GLN A 97 -9.38 -9.37 2.88
C GLN A 97 -10.21 -10.59 2.45
N ARG A 98 -11.50 -10.41 2.13
CA ARG A 98 -12.36 -11.50 1.63
C ARG A 98 -11.89 -12.06 0.28
N LEU A 99 -11.29 -11.22 -0.56
CA LEU A 99 -10.65 -11.64 -1.81
C LEU A 99 -9.28 -12.32 -1.61
N GLY A 100 -8.78 -12.37 -0.37
CA GLY A 100 -7.45 -12.93 -0.05
C GLY A 100 -6.28 -12.01 -0.43
N ALA A 101 -6.55 -10.80 -0.92
CA ALA A 101 -5.54 -9.88 -1.44
C ALA A 101 -4.71 -9.20 -0.34
N VAL A 102 -5.26 -9.08 0.87
CA VAL A 102 -4.57 -8.45 1.99
C VAL A 102 -4.73 -9.25 3.28
N ARG A 103 -3.71 -9.19 4.15
CA ARG A 103 -3.75 -9.68 5.53
C ARG A 103 -3.45 -8.55 6.50
N ARG A 104 -3.93 -8.65 7.74
CA ARG A 104 -3.52 -7.71 8.80
C ARG A 104 -2.12 -8.08 9.24
N PHE A 105 -1.24 -7.08 9.39
CA PHE A 105 0.11 -7.33 9.87
C PHE A 105 0.10 -7.67 11.36
N THR A 106 0.62 -8.84 11.72
CA THR A 106 0.68 -9.35 13.09
C THR A 106 2.11 -9.46 13.64
N GLY A 107 3.08 -8.86 12.95
CA GLY A 107 4.50 -8.87 13.32
C GLY A 107 5.38 -9.75 12.43
N ALA A 108 4.78 -10.52 11.52
CA ALA A 108 5.47 -11.37 10.56
C ALA A 108 5.04 -11.07 9.12
N ILE A 109 5.97 -11.23 8.18
CA ILE A 109 5.67 -11.21 6.74
C ILE A 109 5.28 -12.63 6.34
N GLU A 110 4.00 -12.81 6.03
CA GLU A 110 3.48 -14.06 5.52
C GLU A 110 3.56 -14.10 3.99
N ARG A 111 3.88 -15.27 3.44
CA ARG A 111 3.84 -15.53 1.99
C ARG A 111 2.47 -16.06 1.59
N PHE A 112 1.85 -15.41 0.61
CA PHE A 112 0.60 -15.84 0.00
C PHE A 112 0.50 -15.26 -1.41
N SER A 113 -0.44 -15.77 -2.22
CA SER A 113 -0.71 -15.26 -3.56
C SER A 113 -2.20 -14.96 -3.71
N TYR A 114 -2.49 -14.04 -4.62
CA TYR A 114 -3.83 -13.64 -5.03
C TYR A 114 -3.74 -13.12 -6.47
N GLU A 115 -4.86 -13.07 -7.18
CA GLU A 115 -4.92 -12.42 -8.49
C GLU A 115 -4.80 -10.90 -8.32
N SER A 116 -3.87 -10.27 -9.04
CA SER A 116 -3.66 -8.83 -8.98
C SER A 116 -4.98 -8.06 -9.19
N ILE A 117 -5.22 -7.07 -8.35
CA ILE A 117 -6.42 -6.25 -8.38
C ILE A 117 -6.05 -4.85 -8.86
N ASP A 118 -6.07 -4.63 -10.18
CA ASP A 118 -5.98 -3.29 -10.77
C ASP A 118 -7.35 -2.80 -11.25
N SER A 119 -7.99 -1.99 -10.40
CA SER A 119 -9.27 -1.35 -10.72
C SER A 119 -9.13 -0.06 -11.53
N SER A 120 -7.90 0.47 -11.69
CA SER A 120 -7.67 1.80 -12.27
C SER A 120 -8.14 1.85 -13.71
N GLY A 121 -7.72 0.86 -14.51
CA GLY A 121 -8.12 0.74 -15.91
C GLY A 121 -9.64 0.57 -16.08
N VAL A 122 -10.25 -0.29 -15.26
CA VAL A 122 -11.70 -0.56 -15.30
C VAL A 122 -12.50 0.71 -14.97
N VAL A 123 -12.13 1.41 -13.90
CA VAL A 123 -12.79 2.65 -13.48
C VAL A 123 -12.60 3.75 -14.52
N ALA A 124 -11.38 3.94 -15.03
CA ALA A 124 -11.11 4.95 -16.05
C ALA A 124 -11.90 4.70 -17.34
N HIS A 125 -11.97 3.45 -17.79
CA HIS A 125 -12.75 3.06 -18.96
C HIS A 125 -14.24 3.37 -18.78
N GLU A 126 -14.80 3.01 -17.63
CA GLU A 126 -16.22 3.23 -17.36
C GLU A 126 -16.56 4.72 -17.23
N ILE A 127 -15.68 5.51 -16.62
CA ILE A 127 -15.82 6.98 -16.58
C ILE A 127 -15.82 7.55 -18.01
N ALA A 128 -14.85 7.17 -18.85
CA ALA A 128 -14.75 7.64 -20.22
C ALA A 128 -15.99 7.28 -21.05
N ARG A 129 -16.47 6.03 -20.92
CA ARG A 129 -17.67 5.53 -21.59
C ARG A 129 -18.92 6.35 -21.23
N ARG A 130 -19.14 6.60 -19.93
CA ARG A 130 -20.29 7.39 -19.46
C ARG A 130 -20.19 8.86 -19.83
N PHE A 131 -18.99 9.42 -19.79
CA PHE A 131 -18.76 10.81 -20.17
C PHE A 131 -19.03 11.04 -21.67
N ALA A 132 -18.64 10.10 -22.54
CA ALA A 132 -18.97 10.18 -23.96
C ALA A 132 -20.50 10.10 -24.19
N ALA A 133 -21.19 9.18 -23.52
CA ALA A 133 -22.63 9.04 -23.63
C ALA A 133 -23.40 10.28 -23.15
N SER A 134 -22.94 10.96 -22.10
CA SER A 134 -23.56 12.19 -21.60
C SER A 134 -23.37 13.41 -22.50
N ARG A 135 -22.49 13.31 -23.51
CA ARG A 135 -22.19 14.38 -24.47
C ARG A 135 -22.71 14.12 -25.88
N ALA A 136 -23.30 12.94 -26.12
CA ALA A 136 -23.97 12.66 -27.38
C ALA A 136 -25.20 13.57 -27.51
N PRO A 137 -25.38 14.28 -28.64
CA PRO A 137 -26.61 15.02 -28.89
C PRO A 137 -27.81 14.05 -28.92
N ALA A 138 -28.96 14.53 -28.44
CA ALA A 138 -30.21 13.78 -28.39
C ALA A 138 -30.70 13.35 -29.79
#